data_AF-A0A817GE94-F1
#
_entry.id   AF-A0A817GE94-F1
#
_cell.length_a   1.000
_cell.length_b   1.000
_cell.length_c   1.000
_cell.angle_alpha   90.00
_cell.angle_beta   90.00
_cell.angle_gamma   90.00
#
_symmetry.space_group_name_H-M   'P 1'
#
loop_
_entity.id
_entity.type
_entity.pdbx_description
1 polymer ?
#
loop_
_entity_poly.entity_id
_entity_poly.type
_entity_poly.pdbx_seq_one_letter_code
_entity_poly.pdbx_strand_id
1 'polypeptide(L)'
;MMRGIKFLYVIFLHAIIAGPQINLHHTNLVDDSENDIGTHHHYLIVEASTENKHYSRQITSYCLSEWPSKWNIQNNIHNQIFSFAELNKQNITSHHLYLWWAPIDIIENYQLYSNQLSISYVISQGTQLVYNCTLPLFGPLCQYSFDYYESDYSSLAEMIHNFHRNNPYESTVFTCYTHLKCIRDPHPSCLDWSEICNRKVDCLDGGLEEQNCWQLEINDCGPNEYRCANGQWIPSAFVNDDAVTSDCLDESDEMNFIANRPYQCYRAEPTIECEDIRCSSQVYGKTKIVLI
;
A
#
# COMPACT_ATOMS: atom_id res chain seq x y z
N MET A 1 -26.45 41.61 -51.07
CA MET A 1 -26.17 41.77 -49.61
C MET A 1 -26.35 40.40 -48.97
N MET A 2 -25.27 39.62 -48.86
CA MET A 2 -25.29 38.25 -48.35
C MET A 2 -25.41 38.27 -46.82
N ARG A 3 -26.47 37.65 -46.29
CA ARG A 3 -26.63 37.39 -44.85
C ARG A 3 -25.77 36.19 -44.46
N GLY A 4 -24.66 36.46 -43.77
CA GLY A 4 -23.81 35.42 -43.20
C GLY A 4 -24.53 34.69 -42.06
N ILE A 5 -24.72 33.38 -42.22
CA ILE A 5 -25.17 32.47 -41.16
C ILE A 5 -23.95 32.19 -40.28
N LYS A 6 -24.00 32.58 -39.01
CA LYS A 6 -22.99 32.23 -38.02
C LYS A 6 -23.33 30.85 -37.45
N PHE A 7 -22.54 29.84 -37.79
CA PHE A 7 -22.58 28.54 -37.11
C PHE A 7 -21.92 28.67 -35.73
N LEU A 8 -22.69 28.43 -34.67
CA LEU A 8 -22.18 28.31 -33.30
C LEU A 8 -21.62 26.88 -33.15
N TYR A 9 -20.30 26.73 -33.09
CA TYR A 9 -19.67 25.46 -32.73
C TYR A 9 -19.78 25.27 -31.22
N VAL A 10 -20.63 24.34 -30.80
CA VAL A 10 -20.68 23.86 -29.40
C VAL A 10 -19.59 22.82 -29.26
N ILE A 11 -18.48 23.19 -28.63
CA ILE A 11 -17.43 22.25 -28.24
C ILE A 11 -17.97 21.47 -27.04
N PHE A 12 -18.36 20.21 -27.26
CA PHE A 12 -18.56 19.26 -26.16
C PHE A 12 -17.20 18.97 -25.55
N LEU A 13 -16.83 19.74 -24.52
CA LEU A 13 -15.78 19.34 -23.59
C LEU A 13 -16.26 18.05 -22.95
N HIS A 14 -15.53 16.96 -23.19
CA HIS A 14 -15.77 15.70 -22.53
C HIS A 14 -15.50 15.95 -21.04
N ALA A 15 -16.57 16.05 -20.25
CA ALA A 15 -16.44 16.05 -18.80
C ALA A 15 -15.92 14.65 -18.42
N ILE A 16 -14.64 14.57 -18.04
CA ILE A 16 -14.11 13.38 -17.39
C ILE A 16 -14.72 13.41 -15.99
N ILE A 17 -15.75 12.59 -15.78
CA ILE A 17 -16.23 12.28 -14.44
C ILE A 17 -15.17 11.35 -13.85
N ALA A 18 -14.20 11.94 -13.14
CA ALA A 18 -13.23 11.22 -12.35
C ALA A 18 -13.84 10.97 -10.98
N GLY A 19 -13.94 9.71 -10.58
CA GLY A 19 -14.31 9.28 -9.24
C GLY A 19 -13.23 8.37 -8.66
N PRO A 20 -13.30 8.02 -7.38
CA PRO A 20 -12.30 7.19 -6.73
C PRO A 20 -12.26 5.81 -7.38
N GLN A 21 -11.07 5.44 -7.85
CA GLN A 21 -10.79 4.12 -8.38
C GLN A 21 -10.27 3.21 -7.26
N ILE A 22 -10.92 2.07 -7.08
CA ILE A 22 -10.61 1.09 -6.03
C ILE A 22 -10.14 -0.19 -6.72
N ASN A 23 -8.87 -0.54 -6.63
CA ASN A 23 -8.39 -1.83 -7.11
C ASN A 23 -7.52 -2.48 -6.04
N LEU A 24 -7.72 -3.78 -5.85
CA LEU A 24 -6.91 -4.59 -4.95
C LEU A 24 -5.78 -5.27 -5.70
N HIS A 25 -4.71 -5.53 -4.96
CA HIS A 25 -3.53 -6.25 -5.42
C HIS A 25 -3.32 -7.50 -4.56
N HIS A 26 -2.60 -8.48 -5.12
CA HIS A 26 -2.23 -9.74 -4.45
C HIS A 26 -3.44 -10.54 -3.95
N THR A 27 -4.45 -10.66 -4.80
CA THR A 27 -5.69 -11.42 -4.58
C THR A 27 -5.65 -12.85 -5.12
N ASN A 28 -4.56 -13.24 -5.78
CA ASN A 28 -4.38 -14.59 -6.29
C ASN A 28 -4.30 -15.62 -5.15
N LEU A 29 -4.91 -16.78 -5.37
CA LEU A 29 -4.69 -17.98 -4.57
C LEU A 29 -3.33 -18.56 -4.93
N VAL A 30 -2.36 -18.48 -4.03
CA VAL A 30 -1.16 -19.32 -4.12
C VAL A 30 -1.51 -20.64 -3.45
N ASP A 31 -1.35 -21.74 -4.18
CA ASP A 31 -1.51 -23.09 -3.65
C ASP A 31 -0.31 -23.36 -2.75
N ASP A 32 -0.43 -23.06 -1.45
CA ASP A 32 0.62 -23.28 -0.45
C ASP A 32 0.80 -24.78 -0.21
N SER A 33 1.44 -25.46 -1.16
CA SER A 33 2.02 -26.78 -0.95
C SER A 33 3.36 -26.65 -0.23
N GLU A 34 3.38 -26.10 0.98
CA GLU A 34 4.45 -26.32 1.99
C GLU A 34 4.20 -25.47 3.24
N ASN A 35 3.44 -26.02 4.20
CA ASN A 35 3.54 -25.82 5.67
C ASN A 35 3.76 -24.42 6.30
N ASP A 36 3.79 -23.33 5.56
CA ASP A 36 3.76 -21.99 6.10
C ASP A 36 2.31 -21.55 6.10
N ILE A 37 1.79 -21.18 7.27
CA ILE A 37 0.47 -20.56 7.37
C ILE A 37 0.67 -19.13 6.87
N GLY A 38 0.87 -18.98 5.56
CA GLY A 38 0.97 -17.71 4.87
C GLY A 38 -0.36 -17.02 5.02
N THR A 39 -0.42 -16.03 5.89
CA THR A 39 -1.59 -15.15 6.02
C THR A 39 -1.68 -14.34 4.73
N HIS A 40 -2.48 -14.84 3.80
CA HIS A 40 -2.76 -14.15 2.55
C HIS A 40 -3.65 -12.95 2.86
N HIS A 41 -3.12 -11.76 2.56
CA HIS A 41 -3.82 -10.50 2.75
C HIS A 41 -4.05 -9.83 1.39
N HIS A 42 -5.22 -9.22 1.24
CA HIS A 42 -5.49 -8.36 0.09
C HIS A 42 -4.99 -6.95 0.39
N TYR A 43 -4.36 -6.31 -0.59
CA TYR A 43 -3.82 -4.96 -0.39
C TYR A 43 -4.57 -3.94 -1.23
N LEU A 44 -4.94 -2.83 -0.58
CA LEU A 44 -5.34 -1.61 -1.25
C LEU A 44 -4.13 -0.68 -1.30
N ILE A 45 -3.72 -0.28 -2.50
CA ILE A 45 -2.54 0.55 -2.72
C ILE A 45 -2.99 1.97 -3.03
N VAL A 46 -2.49 2.95 -2.28
CA VAL A 46 -2.95 4.34 -2.35
C VAL A 46 -1.74 5.25 -2.30
N GLU A 47 -1.69 6.24 -3.18
CA GLU A 47 -0.71 7.31 -3.10
C GLU A 47 -0.98 8.15 -1.85
N ALA A 48 0.02 8.32 -0.98
CA ALA A 48 -0.11 9.12 0.22
C ALA A 48 -0.31 10.59 -0.18
N SER A 49 -1.30 11.24 0.43
CA SER A 49 -1.60 12.64 0.12
C SER A 49 -0.83 13.55 1.05
N THR A 50 0.32 14.06 0.61
CA THR A 50 1.00 15.13 1.34
C THR A 50 0.31 16.46 1.06
N GLU A 51 0.15 17.31 2.09
CA GLU A 51 -0.45 18.65 1.94
C GLU A 51 0.28 19.51 0.88
N ASN A 52 1.54 19.18 0.59
CA ASN A 52 2.31 19.70 -0.53
C ASN A 52 2.30 18.72 -1.70
N LYS A 53 1.28 18.85 -2.56
CA LYS A 53 0.99 18.07 -3.79
C LYS A 53 2.12 17.91 -4.82
N HIS A 54 3.33 18.37 -4.55
CA HIS A 54 4.40 18.45 -5.54
C HIS A 54 5.33 17.25 -5.58
N TYR A 55 5.43 16.41 -4.54
CA TYR A 55 6.51 15.41 -4.49
C TYR A 55 6.21 14.10 -3.75
N SER A 56 4.97 13.84 -3.30
CA SER A 56 4.65 12.54 -2.69
C SER A 56 4.81 11.41 -3.71
N ARG A 57 5.95 10.70 -3.64
CA ARG A 57 6.16 9.40 -4.30
C ARG A 57 5.75 8.25 -3.39
N GLN A 58 5.18 8.59 -2.24
CA GLN A 58 4.89 7.63 -1.21
C GLN A 58 3.60 6.87 -1.55
N ILE A 59 3.69 5.56 -1.37
CA ILE A 59 2.58 4.65 -1.54
C ILE A 59 2.32 4.00 -0.19
N THR A 60 1.08 4.12 0.27
CA THR A 60 0.59 3.44 1.48
C THR A 60 -0.19 2.20 1.05
N SER A 61 0.20 1.05 1.61
CA SER A 61 -0.50 -0.21 1.43
C SER A 61 -1.39 -0.50 2.64
N TYR A 62 -2.69 -0.57 2.41
CA TYR A 62 -3.66 -0.96 3.42
C TYR A 62 -3.89 -2.47 3.32
N CYS A 63 -3.39 -3.18 4.32
CA CYS A 63 -3.60 -4.61 4.48
C CYS A 63 -5.05 -4.87 4.92
N LEU A 64 -5.84 -5.49 4.06
CA LEU A 64 -7.17 -5.97 4.41
C LEU A 64 -7.06 -7.35 5.06
N SER A 65 -7.96 -7.61 6.00
CA SER A 65 -7.96 -8.79 6.89
C SER A 65 -7.63 -10.11 6.18
N GLU A 66 -7.11 -11.06 6.96
CA GLU A 66 -6.86 -12.45 6.56
C GLU A 66 -7.97 -13.03 5.68
N TRP A 67 -7.56 -13.96 4.81
CA TRP A 67 -8.40 -14.60 3.80
C TRP A 67 -9.84 -14.91 4.25
N PRO A 68 -10.84 -14.67 3.39
CA PRO A 68 -12.26 -14.97 3.62
C PRO A 68 -12.61 -16.33 4.20
N SER A 69 -11.73 -17.33 4.15
CA SER A 69 -12.01 -18.69 4.64
C SER A 69 -12.36 -18.74 6.14
N LYS A 70 -11.95 -17.75 6.94
CA LYS A 70 -12.37 -17.60 8.35
C LYS A 70 -13.74 -16.94 8.53
N TRP A 71 -14.26 -16.26 7.50
CA TRP A 71 -15.47 -15.46 7.56
C TRP A 71 -16.53 -16.15 6.69
N ASN A 72 -17.69 -16.49 7.24
CA ASN A 72 -18.80 -17.02 6.44
C ASN A 72 -19.37 -15.91 5.55
N ILE A 73 -18.66 -15.55 4.48
CA ILE A 73 -19.11 -14.56 3.50
C ILE A 73 -20.31 -15.17 2.78
N GLN A 74 -21.49 -14.66 3.09
CA GLN A 74 -22.69 -15.00 2.33
C GLN A 74 -22.54 -14.33 0.96
N ASN A 75 -22.40 -15.13 -0.09
CA ASN A 75 -22.40 -14.63 -1.46
C ASN A 75 -23.68 -13.81 -1.67
N ASN A 76 -23.51 -12.51 -1.92
CA ASN A 76 -24.65 -11.65 -2.17
C ASN A 76 -25.30 -12.08 -3.48
N ILE A 77 -26.56 -12.51 -3.42
CA ILE A 77 -27.34 -13.07 -4.55
C ILE A 77 -27.47 -12.06 -5.70
N HIS A 78 -27.22 -10.78 -5.43
CA HIS A 78 -27.30 -9.70 -6.41
C HIS A 78 -26.05 -9.51 -7.28
N ASN A 79 -24.92 -10.15 -6.96
CA ASN A 79 -23.69 -9.99 -7.74
C ASN A 79 -23.75 -10.83 -9.02
N GLN A 80 -23.49 -10.19 -10.17
CA GLN A 80 -23.36 -10.92 -11.42
C GLN A 80 -22.00 -11.62 -11.46
N ILE A 81 -22.01 -12.91 -11.71
CA ILE A 81 -20.81 -13.75 -11.79
C ILE A 81 -20.60 -14.12 -13.25
N PHE A 82 -19.40 -13.89 -13.76
CA PHE A 82 -19.02 -14.25 -15.11
C PHE A 82 -17.74 -15.08 -15.11
N SER A 83 -17.68 -16.08 -15.96
CA SER A 83 -16.43 -16.74 -16.30
C SER A 83 -15.63 -15.92 -17.32
N PHE A 84 -14.31 -16.11 -17.37
CA PHE A 84 -13.46 -15.52 -18.42
C PHE A 84 -13.97 -15.84 -19.83
N ALA A 85 -14.45 -17.07 -20.06
CA ALA A 85 -15.03 -17.46 -21.34
C ALA A 85 -16.29 -16.65 -21.69
N GLU A 86 -17.16 -16.37 -20.71
CA GLU A 86 -18.38 -15.58 -20.92
C GLU A 86 -18.06 -14.11 -21.17
N LEU A 87 -17.13 -13.52 -20.42
CA LEU A 87 -16.66 -12.14 -20.64
C LEU A 87 -16.11 -11.98 -22.05
N ASN A 88 -15.26 -12.92 -22.48
CA ASN A 88 -14.65 -12.86 -23.81
C ASN A 88 -15.68 -13.04 -24.93
N LYS A 89 -16.67 -13.93 -24.74
CA LYS A 89 -17.80 -14.10 -25.67
C LYS A 89 -18.65 -12.83 -25.79
N GLN A 90 -18.73 -12.03 -24.73
CA GLN A 90 -19.44 -10.76 -24.70
C GLN A 90 -18.58 -9.57 -25.18
N ASN A 91 -17.35 -9.81 -25.66
CA ASN A 91 -16.38 -8.78 -26.04
C ASN A 91 -16.07 -7.78 -24.89
N ILE A 92 -16.16 -8.23 -23.65
CA ILE A 92 -15.71 -7.46 -22.49
C ILE A 92 -14.19 -7.45 -22.49
N THR A 93 -13.58 -6.27 -22.34
CA THR A 93 -12.12 -6.11 -22.30
C THR A 93 -11.63 -5.95 -20.85
N SER A 94 -10.33 -6.14 -20.62
CA SER A 94 -9.71 -5.86 -19.31
C SER A 94 -9.93 -4.42 -18.83
N HIS A 95 -10.10 -3.45 -19.76
CA HIS A 95 -10.47 -2.09 -19.41
C HIS A 95 -11.87 -1.98 -18.77
N HIS A 96 -12.83 -2.80 -19.20
CA HIS A 96 -14.14 -2.83 -18.55
C HIS A 96 -14.03 -3.38 -17.13
N LEU A 97 -13.22 -4.42 -16.92
CA LEU A 97 -12.97 -4.98 -15.59
C LEU A 97 -12.30 -3.97 -14.64
N TYR A 98 -11.38 -3.17 -15.18
CA TYR A 98 -10.78 -2.04 -14.47
C TYR A 98 -11.82 -1.03 -14.00
N LEU A 99 -12.79 -0.69 -14.87
CA LEU A 99 -13.93 0.19 -14.52
C LEU A 99 -14.92 -0.46 -13.55
N TRP A 100 -14.93 -1.80 -13.44
CA TRP A 100 -15.72 -2.54 -12.45
C TRP A 100 -14.98 -2.74 -11.12
N TRP A 101 -13.84 -2.07 -10.91
CA TRP A 101 -13.05 -2.16 -9.69
C TRP A 101 -12.58 -3.58 -9.37
N ALA A 102 -12.42 -4.41 -10.41
CA ALA A 102 -11.88 -5.74 -10.24
C ALA A 102 -10.43 -5.67 -9.71
N PRO A 103 -9.99 -6.65 -8.90
CA PRO A 103 -8.59 -6.77 -8.52
C PRO A 103 -7.65 -6.75 -9.72
N ILE A 104 -6.50 -6.09 -9.59
CA ILE A 104 -5.52 -5.95 -10.68
C ILE A 104 -5.07 -7.32 -11.18
N ASP A 105 -4.82 -8.28 -10.29
CA ASP A 105 -4.38 -9.62 -10.70
C ASP A 105 -5.43 -10.33 -11.57
N ILE A 106 -6.73 -10.12 -11.29
CA ILE A 106 -7.83 -10.67 -12.10
C ILE A 106 -7.85 -10.02 -13.49
N ILE A 107 -7.63 -8.70 -13.55
CA ILE A 107 -7.59 -7.94 -14.81
C ILE A 107 -6.42 -8.41 -15.69
N GLU A 108 -5.25 -8.59 -15.10
CA GLU A 108 -4.05 -9.09 -15.77
C GLU A 108 -4.24 -10.52 -16.26
N ASN A 109 -4.75 -11.41 -15.41
CA ASN A 109 -5.06 -12.80 -15.77
C ASN A 109 -6.06 -12.86 -16.93
N TYR A 110 -7.09 -12.01 -16.92
CA TYR A 110 -8.06 -11.93 -18.02
C TYR A 110 -7.43 -11.39 -19.32
N GLN A 111 -6.53 -10.42 -19.23
CA GLN A 111 -5.80 -9.90 -20.39
C GLN A 111 -4.93 -10.99 -21.02
N LEU A 112 -4.25 -11.79 -20.18
CA LEU A 112 -3.47 -12.95 -20.63
C LEU A 112 -4.39 -13.99 -21.30
N TYR A 113 -5.53 -14.30 -20.68
CA TYR A 113 -6.51 -15.22 -21.24
C TYR A 113 -7.00 -14.80 -22.63
N SER A 114 -7.43 -13.53 -22.77
CA SER A 114 -7.95 -12.99 -24.03
C SER A 114 -6.89 -12.98 -25.14
N ASN A 115 -5.62 -12.73 -24.81
CA ASN A 115 -4.53 -12.70 -25.79
C ASN A 115 -4.04 -14.10 -26.21
N GLN A 116 -4.19 -15.12 -25.37
CA GLN A 116 -3.55 -16.44 -25.55
C GLN A 116 -4.54 -17.60 -25.63
N LEU A 117 -5.71 -17.37 -26.24
CA LEU A 117 -6.81 -18.36 -26.40
C LEU A 117 -6.41 -19.68 -27.09
N SER A 118 -5.22 -19.76 -27.70
CA SER A 118 -4.69 -20.94 -28.41
C SER A 118 -3.83 -21.87 -27.56
N ILE A 119 -3.50 -21.51 -26.31
CA ILE A 119 -2.64 -22.32 -25.42
C ILE A 119 -3.52 -23.15 -24.47
N SER A 120 -3.34 -24.47 -24.43
CA SER A 120 -4.17 -25.40 -23.63
C SER A 120 -4.21 -25.08 -22.13
N TYR A 121 -3.12 -24.59 -21.55
CA TYR A 121 -3.04 -24.11 -20.16
C TYR A 121 -3.91 -22.86 -19.90
N VAL A 122 -4.09 -22.01 -20.91
CA VAL A 122 -4.94 -20.81 -20.84
C VAL A 122 -6.43 -21.18 -20.97
N ILE A 123 -6.76 -22.28 -21.67
CA ILE A 123 -8.15 -22.77 -21.77
C ILE A 123 -8.70 -23.18 -20.40
N SER A 124 -7.88 -23.77 -19.51
CA SER A 124 -8.30 -24.09 -18.14
C SER A 124 -8.61 -22.87 -17.28
N GLN A 125 -8.09 -21.69 -17.62
CA GLN A 125 -8.46 -20.43 -16.96
C GLN A 125 -9.81 -19.88 -17.45
N GLY A 126 -10.41 -20.46 -18.50
CA GLY A 126 -11.72 -20.06 -18.99
C GLY A 126 -12.85 -20.19 -17.96
N THR A 127 -12.69 -21.02 -16.93
CA THR A 127 -13.64 -21.20 -15.83
C THR A 127 -13.38 -20.27 -14.64
N GLN A 128 -12.31 -19.47 -14.67
CA GLN A 128 -12.04 -18.49 -13.61
C GLN A 128 -13.19 -17.49 -13.55
N LEU A 129 -13.73 -17.28 -12.34
CA LEU A 129 -14.89 -16.45 -12.09
C LEU A 129 -14.48 -15.01 -11.76
N VAL A 130 -15.27 -14.07 -12.23
CA VAL A 130 -15.17 -12.63 -11.97
C VAL A 130 -16.51 -12.17 -11.44
N TYR A 131 -16.46 -11.43 -10.33
CA TYR A 131 -17.63 -10.81 -9.73
C TYR A 131 -17.72 -9.37 -10.24
N ASN A 132 -18.86 -9.04 -10.85
CA ASN A 132 -19.18 -7.67 -11.23
C ASN A 132 -19.80 -6.97 -10.03
N CYS A 133 -18.98 -6.23 -9.29
CA CYS A 133 -19.38 -5.53 -8.08
C CYS A 133 -20.11 -4.23 -8.41
N THR A 134 -21.19 -3.95 -7.67
CA THR A 134 -21.84 -2.63 -7.69
C THR A 134 -21.34 -1.83 -6.50
N LEU A 135 -20.94 -0.57 -6.72
CA LEU A 135 -20.56 0.33 -5.63
C LEU A 135 -21.64 0.36 -4.53
N PRO A 136 -21.25 0.44 -3.25
CA PRO A 136 -19.88 0.67 -2.75
C PRO A 136 -19.05 -0.61 -2.51
N LEU A 137 -19.47 -1.76 -3.05
CA LEU A 137 -18.80 -3.04 -2.82
C LEU A 137 -17.60 -3.23 -3.76
N PHE A 138 -16.52 -3.82 -3.26
CA PHE A 138 -15.31 -4.13 -4.03
C PHE A 138 -14.57 -5.37 -3.53
N GLY A 139 -13.57 -5.80 -4.29
CA GLY A 139 -12.76 -6.99 -4.01
C GLY A 139 -13.15 -8.23 -4.83
N PRO A 140 -12.39 -9.33 -4.72
CA PRO A 140 -12.57 -10.51 -5.58
C PRO A 140 -13.96 -11.16 -5.48
N LEU A 141 -14.65 -11.01 -4.35
CA LEU A 141 -16.00 -11.52 -4.08
C LEU A 141 -17.00 -10.39 -3.81
N CYS A 142 -16.63 -9.13 -4.07
CA CYS A 142 -17.35 -7.92 -3.64
C CYS A 142 -17.59 -7.88 -2.12
N GLN A 143 -16.60 -8.32 -1.33
CA GLN A 143 -16.72 -8.50 0.11
C GLN A 143 -16.37 -7.28 0.95
N TYR A 144 -15.73 -6.27 0.36
CA TYR A 144 -15.30 -5.08 1.07
C TYR A 144 -16.19 -3.90 0.76
N SER A 145 -16.33 -3.01 1.73
CA SER A 145 -16.96 -1.70 1.61
C SER A 145 -16.26 -0.73 2.54
N PHE A 146 -16.19 0.54 2.17
CA PHE A 146 -15.82 1.58 3.11
C PHE A 146 -17.01 1.91 4.03
N ASP A 147 -16.74 2.15 5.31
CA ASP A 147 -17.76 2.66 6.25
C ASP A 147 -18.30 4.02 5.80
N TYR A 148 -17.46 4.78 5.09
CA TYR A 148 -17.79 6.07 4.50
C TYR A 148 -17.28 6.12 3.06
N TYR A 149 -18.20 6.09 2.10
CA TYR A 149 -17.91 6.32 0.69
C TYR A 149 -18.62 7.58 0.21
N GLU A 150 -17.86 8.58 -0.22
CA GLU A 150 -18.40 9.78 -0.88
C GLU A 150 -17.92 9.82 -2.32
N SER A 151 -18.87 9.77 -3.25
CA SER A 151 -18.61 9.89 -4.69
C SER A 151 -18.12 11.29 -5.12
N ASP A 152 -18.18 12.26 -4.23
CA ASP A 152 -17.85 13.66 -4.50
C ASP A 152 -16.33 13.91 -4.51
N TYR A 153 -15.52 12.99 -3.97
CA TYR A 153 -14.07 13.08 -4.04
C TYR A 153 -13.54 12.71 -5.42
N SER A 154 -12.46 13.37 -5.82
CA SER A 154 -11.86 13.19 -7.15
C SER A 154 -11.01 11.92 -7.25
N SER A 155 -10.53 11.37 -6.13
CA SER A 155 -9.70 10.16 -6.08
C SER A 155 -9.83 9.40 -4.76
N LEU A 156 -9.38 8.15 -4.76
CA LEU A 156 -9.29 7.32 -3.55
C LEU A 156 -8.32 7.91 -2.52
N ALA A 157 -7.19 8.46 -2.99
CA ALA A 157 -6.21 9.15 -2.15
C ALA A 157 -6.84 10.35 -1.43
N GLU A 158 -7.63 11.17 -2.15
CA GLU A 158 -8.34 12.31 -1.54
C GLU A 158 -9.38 11.85 -0.51
N MET A 159 -10.10 10.76 -0.79
CA MET A 159 -11.07 10.19 0.14
C MET A 159 -10.40 9.72 1.44
N ILE A 160 -9.27 9.02 1.35
CA ILE A 160 -8.50 8.51 2.50
C ILE A 160 -7.87 9.67 3.28
N HIS A 161 -7.31 10.66 2.59
CA HIS A 161 -6.79 11.87 3.21
C HIS A 161 -7.85 12.59 4.06
N ASN A 162 -9.03 12.82 3.48
CA ASN A 162 -10.13 13.45 4.21
C ASN A 162 -10.64 12.60 5.37
N PHE A 163 -10.63 11.27 5.23
CA PHE A 163 -10.96 10.36 6.32
C PHE A 163 -10.01 10.55 7.51
N HIS A 164 -8.69 10.53 7.30
CA HIS A 164 -7.69 10.71 8.36
C HIS A 164 -7.66 12.12 8.94
N ARG A 165 -7.96 13.14 8.13
CA ARG A 165 -8.11 14.53 8.60
C ARG A 165 -9.24 14.68 9.63
N ASN A 166 -10.35 13.97 9.43
CA ASN A 166 -11.52 14.03 10.31
C ASN A 166 -11.49 12.98 11.42
N ASN A 167 -10.78 11.86 11.21
CA ASN A 167 -10.60 10.78 12.16
C ASN A 167 -9.10 10.58 12.37
N PRO A 168 -8.48 11.35 13.29
CA PRO A 168 -7.05 11.27 13.53
C PRO A 168 -6.64 9.84 13.82
N TYR A 169 -5.71 9.32 13.03
CA TYR A 169 -5.10 8.04 13.31
C TYR A 169 -4.22 8.18 14.55
N GLU A 170 -4.50 7.33 15.55
CA GLU A 170 -3.61 7.15 16.70
C GLU A 170 -2.68 5.99 16.40
N SER A 171 -1.42 6.30 16.11
CA SER A 171 -0.39 5.30 15.84
C SER A 171 -0.29 4.29 16.98
N THR A 172 -0.24 3.01 16.63
CA THR A 172 -0.03 1.95 17.60
C THR A 172 1.40 2.05 18.13
N VAL A 173 1.54 2.33 19.42
CA VAL A 173 2.85 2.53 20.06
C VAL A 173 3.72 1.25 20.09
N PHE A 174 3.16 0.10 19.68
CA PHE A 174 3.83 -1.19 19.77
C PHE A 174 3.60 -1.99 18.49
N THR A 175 4.60 -1.99 17.60
CA THR A 175 4.71 -3.01 16.56
C THR A 175 5.44 -4.23 17.12
N CYS A 176 5.22 -5.39 16.49
CA CYS A 176 5.78 -6.64 16.94
C CYS A 176 6.53 -7.30 15.79
N TYR A 177 7.86 -7.36 15.89
CA TYR A 177 8.68 -8.05 14.92
C TYR A 177 8.58 -9.56 15.14
N THR A 178 7.79 -10.23 14.30
CA THR A 178 7.43 -11.64 14.47
C THR A 178 8.39 -12.61 13.79
N HIS A 179 9.24 -12.11 12.89
CA HIS A 179 10.16 -12.95 12.09
C HIS A 179 11.39 -13.43 12.87
N LEU A 180 11.62 -12.93 14.08
CA LEU A 180 12.71 -13.35 14.95
C LEU A 180 12.14 -13.76 16.31
N LYS A 181 12.50 -14.98 16.75
CA LYS A 181 12.17 -15.45 18.10
C LYS A 181 13.07 -14.74 19.09
N CYS A 182 12.45 -14.07 20.05
CA CYS A 182 13.12 -13.28 21.06
C CYS A 182 12.43 -13.52 22.41
N ILE A 183 13.20 -13.87 23.44
CA ILE A 183 12.69 -14.01 24.80
C ILE A 183 12.96 -12.70 25.56
N ARG A 184 11.90 -12.01 26.00
CA ARG A 184 11.99 -10.78 26.80
C ARG A 184 11.03 -10.83 28.00
N ASP A 185 11.46 -10.19 29.08
CA ASP A 185 10.67 -9.97 30.30
C ASP A 185 10.39 -8.48 30.50
N PRO A 186 9.16 -8.09 30.91
CA PRO A 186 8.01 -8.95 31.17
C PRO A 186 7.28 -9.37 29.88
N HIS A 187 6.78 -10.60 29.86
CA HIS A 187 6.00 -11.15 28.76
C HIS A 187 4.55 -10.63 28.76
N PRO A 188 3.91 -10.35 27.61
CA PRO A 188 4.44 -10.45 26.25
C PRO A 188 5.08 -9.14 25.79
N SER A 189 6.41 -9.11 25.72
CA SER A 189 7.16 -8.06 25.02
C SER A 189 7.84 -8.69 23.81
N CYS A 190 7.62 -8.10 22.63
CA CYS A 190 8.34 -8.45 21.41
C CYS A 190 9.23 -7.28 20.97
N LEU A 191 10.13 -7.57 20.04
CA LEU A 191 10.98 -6.56 19.45
C LEU A 191 10.18 -5.61 18.59
N ASP A 192 10.53 -4.33 18.63
CA ASP A 192 10.21 -3.40 17.55
C ASP A 192 11.20 -3.62 16.40
N TRP A 193 10.80 -3.37 15.15
CA TRP A 193 11.68 -3.55 14.00
C TRP A 193 12.94 -2.67 14.09
N SER A 194 12.84 -1.51 14.74
CA SER A 194 13.98 -0.61 14.94
C SER A 194 15.03 -1.17 15.91
N GLU A 195 14.68 -2.18 16.70
CA GLU A 195 15.57 -2.88 17.63
C GLU A 195 16.41 -3.99 16.98
N ILE A 196 16.24 -4.25 15.68
CA ILE A 196 17.09 -5.18 14.93
C ILE A 196 18.37 -4.49 14.48
N CYS A 197 19.53 -5.13 14.71
CA CYS A 197 20.85 -4.63 14.33
C CYS A 197 21.09 -3.17 14.79
N ASN A 198 20.66 -2.86 16.01
CA ASN A 198 20.79 -1.53 16.61
C ASN A 198 22.01 -1.40 17.54
N ARG A 199 22.86 -2.44 17.59
CA ARG A 199 24.06 -2.58 18.43
C ARG A 199 23.76 -2.75 19.92
N LYS A 200 22.53 -3.09 20.28
CA LYS A 200 22.08 -3.30 21.65
C LYS A 200 21.38 -4.66 21.72
N VAL A 201 21.91 -5.52 22.58
CA VAL A 201 21.25 -6.79 22.87
C VAL A 201 20.00 -6.52 23.71
N ASP A 202 18.86 -6.82 23.11
CA ASP A 202 17.51 -6.60 23.60
C ASP A 202 16.82 -7.92 23.97
N CYS A 203 17.23 -9.05 23.35
CA CYS A 203 16.72 -10.38 23.66
C CYS A 203 17.58 -11.12 24.70
N LEU A 204 16.91 -11.84 25.60
CA LEU A 204 17.57 -12.62 26.66
C LEU A 204 18.14 -13.97 26.16
N ASP A 205 17.70 -14.44 25.00
CA ASP A 205 18.06 -15.74 24.41
C ASP A 205 19.26 -15.69 23.45
N GLY A 206 20.25 -14.86 23.76
CA GLY A 206 21.55 -14.87 23.08
C GLY A 206 21.74 -13.81 21.99
N GLY A 207 20.89 -12.77 21.98
CA GLY A 207 21.09 -11.58 21.16
C GLY A 207 21.02 -11.85 19.65
N LEU A 208 20.08 -12.69 19.20
CA LEU A 208 19.92 -13.07 17.80
C LEU A 208 19.64 -11.86 16.88
N GLU A 209 18.97 -10.85 17.41
CA GLU A 209 18.67 -9.57 16.76
C GLU A 209 19.91 -8.77 16.37
N GLU A 210 21.06 -9.06 17.00
CA GLU A 210 22.35 -8.42 16.73
C GLU A 210 23.34 -9.33 15.97
N GLN A 211 22.91 -10.52 15.54
CA GLN A 211 23.77 -11.45 14.80
C GLN A 211 23.72 -11.21 13.30
N ASN A 212 24.86 -11.40 12.63
CA ASN A 212 25.02 -11.27 11.17
C ASN A 212 24.66 -9.89 10.57
N CYS A 213 24.54 -8.85 11.38
CA CYS A 213 24.29 -7.48 10.94
C CYS A 213 25.35 -6.93 9.98
N TRP A 214 26.56 -7.50 9.99
CA TRP A 214 27.64 -7.15 9.07
C TRP A 214 27.22 -7.27 7.59
N GLN A 215 26.26 -8.12 7.24
CA GLN A 215 25.77 -8.24 5.86
C GLN A 215 25.11 -6.94 5.36
N LEU A 216 24.49 -6.19 6.27
CA LEU A 216 23.93 -4.86 5.99
C LEU A 216 25.03 -3.78 5.94
N GLU A 217 26.21 -4.05 6.52
CA GLU A 217 27.34 -3.11 6.57
C GLU A 217 28.36 -3.30 5.45
N ILE A 218 28.50 -4.52 4.88
CA ILE A 218 29.56 -4.88 3.92
C ILE A 218 29.20 -4.59 2.46
N ASN A 219 27.93 -4.51 2.10
CA ASN A 219 27.60 -4.32 0.69
C ASN A 219 27.84 -2.84 0.31
N ASP A 220 28.84 -2.64 -0.55
CA ASP A 220 29.23 -1.33 -1.06
C ASP A 220 28.12 -0.80 -1.97
N CYS A 221 27.76 0.47 -1.79
CA CYS A 221 26.80 1.14 -2.67
C CYS A 221 27.27 1.09 -4.12
N GLY A 222 26.32 0.86 -5.02
CA GLY A 222 26.51 1.09 -6.44
C GLY A 222 26.87 2.56 -6.72
N PRO A 223 27.40 2.86 -7.92
CA PRO A 223 27.85 4.22 -8.28
C PRO A 223 26.74 5.29 -8.28
N ASN A 224 25.46 4.87 -8.26
CA ASN A 224 24.30 5.76 -8.24
C ASN A 224 23.42 5.52 -6.99
N GLU A 225 24.01 5.00 -5.92
CA GLU A 225 23.35 4.75 -4.65
C GLU A 225 24.01 5.57 -3.53
N TYR A 226 23.19 6.01 -2.59
CA TYR A 226 23.60 6.71 -1.39
C TYR A 226 23.37 5.82 -0.17
N ARG A 227 24.35 5.78 0.74
CA ARG A 227 24.24 5.06 2.01
C ARG A 227 23.73 6.01 3.09
N CYS A 228 22.52 5.75 3.57
CA CYS A 228 21.98 6.36 4.77
C CYS A 228 22.87 6.03 6.00
N ALA A 229 22.82 6.83 7.05
CA ALA A 229 23.65 6.62 8.24
C ALA A 229 23.27 5.34 9.02
N ASN A 230 22.03 4.86 8.88
CA ASN A 230 21.54 3.58 9.38
C ASN A 230 21.97 2.38 8.53
N GLY A 231 22.63 2.60 7.39
CA GLY A 231 23.10 1.56 6.47
C GLY A 231 22.15 1.21 5.33
N GLN A 232 20.93 1.75 5.28
CA GLN A 232 20.02 1.64 4.14
C GLN A 232 20.65 2.26 2.88
N TRP A 233 20.29 1.75 1.70
CA TRP A 233 20.64 2.38 0.43
C TRP A 233 19.41 2.92 -0.27
N ILE A 234 19.60 4.10 -0.86
CA ILE A 234 18.62 4.76 -1.69
C ILE A 234 19.31 5.21 -2.99
N PRO A 235 18.57 5.42 -4.09
CA PRO A 235 19.13 6.07 -5.26
C PRO A 235 19.73 7.44 -4.91
N SER A 236 20.92 7.77 -5.41
CA SER A 236 21.56 9.08 -5.14
C SER A 236 20.74 10.28 -5.63
N ALA A 237 19.76 10.04 -6.52
CA ALA A 237 18.83 11.06 -6.97
C ALA A 237 17.86 11.53 -5.87
N PHE A 238 17.73 10.77 -4.78
CA PHE A 238 16.85 11.05 -3.65
C PHE A 238 17.61 11.65 -2.46
N VAL A 239 18.79 12.22 -2.70
CA VAL A 239 19.57 12.88 -1.65
C VAL A 239 19.30 14.38 -1.71
N ASN A 240 18.68 14.93 -0.68
CA ASN A 240 18.26 16.33 -0.62
C ASN A 240 17.30 16.72 -1.75
N ASP A 241 16.38 15.82 -2.11
CA ASP A 241 15.44 16.06 -3.20
C ASP A 241 14.08 16.59 -2.71
N ASP A 242 13.67 16.27 -1.49
CA ASP A 242 12.49 16.83 -0.84
C ASP A 242 12.71 17.12 0.66
N ALA A 243 12.50 18.38 1.04
CA ALA A 243 12.52 18.81 2.43
C ALA A 243 11.46 18.15 3.31
N VAL A 244 10.39 17.57 2.73
CA VAL A 244 9.25 16.96 3.43
C VAL A 244 9.45 15.47 3.65
N THR A 245 9.75 14.75 2.57
CA THR A 245 9.77 13.29 2.56
C THR A 245 11.19 12.79 2.56
N SER A 246 11.50 11.98 3.55
CA SER A 246 12.79 11.31 3.70
C SER A 246 12.70 9.90 3.15
N ASP A 247 13.63 9.52 2.28
CA ASP A 247 13.79 8.16 1.79
C ASP A 247 14.62 7.30 2.75
N CYS A 248 15.54 7.91 3.52
CA CYS A 248 16.23 7.23 4.60
C CYS A 248 15.31 7.09 5.84
N LEU A 249 15.24 5.91 6.45
CA LEU A 249 14.48 5.69 7.70
C LEU A 249 15.07 6.45 8.91
N ASP A 250 16.29 6.97 8.79
CA ASP A 250 16.98 7.80 9.78
C ASP A 250 17.17 9.25 9.34
N GLU A 251 16.54 9.64 8.23
CA GLU A 251 16.51 11.02 7.71
C GLU A 251 17.87 11.59 7.33
N SER A 252 18.85 10.72 7.10
CA SER A 252 20.23 11.12 6.82
C SER A 252 20.48 11.61 5.38
N ASP A 253 19.52 11.46 4.50
CA ASP A 253 19.46 12.02 3.14
C ASP A 253 19.04 13.50 3.11
N GLU A 254 18.13 13.90 3.99
CA GLU A 254 17.50 15.25 3.99
C GLU A 254 18.12 16.24 5.00
N MET A 255 19.34 15.98 5.48
CA MET A 255 20.00 16.77 6.53
C MET A 255 20.07 18.28 6.27
N ASN A 256 20.07 18.74 5.01
CA ASN A 256 20.10 20.18 4.70
C ASN A 256 18.77 20.89 5.03
N PHE A 257 17.68 20.15 5.25
CA PHE A 257 16.35 20.67 5.52
C PHE A 257 15.86 20.48 6.97
N ILE A 258 16.54 19.63 7.76
CA ILE A 258 16.13 19.26 9.15
C ILE A 258 16.18 20.43 10.14
N ALA A 259 16.93 21.50 9.86
CA ALA A 259 17.18 22.59 10.82
C ALA A 259 15.93 23.35 11.32
N ASN A 260 14.73 23.18 10.75
CA ASN A 260 13.54 23.98 11.09
C ASN A 260 12.20 23.23 11.16
N ARG A 261 12.16 21.88 11.15
CA ARG A 261 10.87 21.17 11.24
C ARG A 261 10.54 20.71 12.66
N PRO A 262 9.50 21.25 13.31
CA PRO A 262 8.87 20.53 14.40
C PRO A 262 8.17 19.31 13.78
N TYR A 263 8.79 18.13 13.91
CA TYR A 263 8.16 16.85 13.54
C TYR A 263 6.83 16.73 14.28
N GLN A 264 5.74 16.86 13.55
CA GLN A 264 4.40 16.66 14.06
C GLN A 264 3.70 15.64 13.18
N CYS A 265 3.87 14.36 13.51
CA CYS A 265 2.99 13.26 13.08
C CYS A 265 1.58 13.36 13.68
N TYR A 266 1.19 14.54 14.15
CA TYR A 266 -0.07 14.76 14.82
C TYR A 266 -1.16 14.87 13.75
N ARG A 267 -2.04 13.87 13.67
CA ARG A 267 -3.14 13.77 12.68
C ARG A 267 -2.69 13.51 11.23
N ALA A 268 -1.60 12.77 11.06
CA ALA A 268 -1.12 12.35 9.75
C ALA A 268 -1.77 11.03 9.31
N GLU A 269 -1.80 10.80 8.00
CA GLU A 269 -1.96 9.47 7.40
C GLU A 269 -0.86 8.52 7.91
N PRO A 270 -1.06 7.19 7.89
CA PRO A 270 -0.02 6.22 8.24
C PRO A 270 1.06 6.17 7.16
N THR A 271 1.94 7.17 7.18
CA THR A 271 3.08 7.33 6.28
C THR A 271 4.37 6.83 6.93
N ILE A 272 5.30 6.33 6.14
CA ILE A 272 6.70 6.02 6.48
C ILE A 272 7.35 7.14 7.32
N GLU A 273 7.11 8.42 6.99
CA GLU A 273 7.59 9.57 7.77
C GLU A 273 7.15 9.56 9.25
N CYS A 274 6.11 8.81 9.60
CA CYS A 274 5.53 8.76 10.93
C CYS A 274 5.56 7.39 11.57
N GLU A 275 5.32 6.33 10.80
CA GLU A 275 5.28 4.95 11.29
C GLU A 275 6.67 4.28 11.28
N ASP A 276 7.51 4.60 10.29
CA ASP A 276 8.75 3.86 9.99
C ASP A 276 10.03 4.71 10.15
N ILE A 277 10.02 5.69 11.04
CA ILE A 277 11.21 6.50 11.35
C ILE A 277 11.95 5.98 12.59
N ARG A 278 13.28 5.84 12.48
CA ARG A 278 14.14 5.67 13.67
C ARG A 278 14.17 6.99 14.42
N CYS A 279 13.74 7.00 15.68
CA CYS A 279 13.83 8.19 16.54
C CYS A 279 15.27 8.72 16.54
N SER A 280 15.47 9.91 15.94
CA SER A 280 16.77 10.57 15.95
C SER A 280 17.23 10.77 17.39
N SER A 281 18.45 10.32 17.68
CA SER A 281 19.13 10.55 18.97
C SER A 281 19.32 12.04 19.32
N GLN A 282 19.00 12.94 18.38
CA GLN A 282 19.06 14.40 18.58
C GLN A 282 17.70 15.05 18.87
N VAL A 283 16.60 14.29 18.93
CA VAL A 283 15.35 14.84 19.45
C VAL A 283 15.41 14.82 20.97
N TYR A 284 15.76 15.96 21.54
CA TYR A 284 15.55 16.28 22.95
C TYR A 284 14.12 15.88 23.36
N GLY A 285 14.01 14.80 24.13
CA GLY A 285 12.84 14.48 24.94
C GLY A 285 11.68 13.81 24.21
N LYS A 286 11.79 12.50 23.95
CA LYS A 286 10.66 11.60 24.22
C LYS A 286 11.01 10.76 25.44
N THR A 287 10.21 10.97 26.48
CA THR A 287 10.42 10.48 27.84
C THR A 287 10.57 8.96 27.85
N LYS A 288 11.76 8.47 28.21
CA LYS A 288 11.91 7.14 28.81
C LYS A 288 10.97 7.10 30.01
N ILE A 289 9.85 6.39 29.89
CA ILE A 289 9.18 5.88 31.09
C ILE A 289 10.08 4.77 31.61
N VAL A 290 10.92 5.13 32.58
CA VAL A 290 11.57 4.18 33.47
C VAL A 290 10.46 3.66 34.38
N LEU A 291 10.03 2.42 34.17
CA LEU A 291 9.29 1.69 35.20
C LEU A 291 10.31 1.17 36.21
N ILE A 292 10.09 1.53 37.47
CA ILE A 292 10.73 0.95 38.67
C ILE A 292 10.17 -0.47 38.85
#